data_AF-A0A1I0U9X9-F1
#
_entry.id   AF-A0A1I0U9X9-F1
#
_cell.length_a   1.000
_cell.length_b   1.000
_cell.length_c   1.000
_cell.angle_alpha   90.00
_cell.angle_beta   90.00
_cell.angle_gamma   90.00
#
_symmetry.space_group_name_H-M   'P 1'
#
loop_
_entity.id
_entity.type
_entity.pdbx_description
1 polymer ?
#
loop_
_entity_poly.entity_id
_entity_poly.type
_entity_poly.pdbx_seq_one_letter_code
_entity_poly.pdbx_strand_id
1 'polypeptide(L)'
;MGGSATCQKCNQPVLWFTTRERGTPVAVDPSPDPDEGTVMITAVSEPTETHLPARSTGGRRRRKEKTVFVDVLTGDALTAAIADKEKLFMLHSKTCPAGKPFNPRPAHVRLHLPPKPKGPR
;
A
#
# COMPACT_ATOMS: atom_id res chain seq x y z
N MET A 1 11.81 7.73 -0.78
CA MET A 1 10.57 8.53 -0.91
C MET A 1 9.56 7.60 -1.56
N GLY A 2 8.65 7.01 -0.78
CA GLY A 2 7.52 6.28 -1.36
C GLY A 2 6.61 7.31 -2.01
N GLY A 3 6.53 7.33 -3.33
CA GLY A 3 5.62 8.22 -4.03
C GLY A 3 4.19 7.86 -3.67
N SER A 4 3.41 8.84 -3.22
CA SER A 4 1.96 8.68 -3.10
C SER A 4 1.40 8.32 -4.48
N ALA A 5 0.86 7.13 -4.62
CA ALA A 5 0.13 6.70 -5.81
C ALA A 5 -1.36 6.63 -5.48
N THR A 6 -2.19 6.40 -6.49
CA THR A 6 -3.63 6.17 -6.31
C THR A 6 -3.98 4.74 -6.72
N CYS A 7 -4.88 4.12 -5.98
CA CYS A 7 -5.45 2.82 -6.34
C CYS A 7 -6.33 2.98 -7.58
N GLN A 8 -6.08 2.19 -8.63
CA GLN A 8 -6.85 2.26 -9.88
C GLN A 8 -8.32 1.85 -9.75
N LYS A 9 -8.68 1.12 -8.68
CA LYS A 9 -10.05 0.63 -8.48
C LYS A 9 -10.93 1.61 -7.69
N CYS A 10 -10.38 2.19 -6.62
CA CYS A 10 -11.14 3.05 -5.72
C CYS A 10 -10.67 4.52 -5.71
N ASN A 11 -9.61 4.85 -6.46
CA ASN A 11 -8.98 6.17 -6.53
C ASN A 11 -8.49 6.73 -5.18
N GLN A 12 -8.37 5.90 -4.15
CA GLN A 12 -7.82 6.29 -2.85
C GLN A 12 -6.28 6.34 -2.90
N PRO A 13 -5.64 7.22 -2.10
CA PRO A 13 -4.19 7.29 -2.01
C PRO A 13 -3.62 6.02 -1.38
N VAL A 14 -2.53 5.50 -1.97
CA VAL A 14 -1.80 4.32 -1.51
C VAL A 14 -0.30 4.57 -1.57
N LEU A 15 0.44 3.86 -0.72
CA LEU A 15 1.89 3.81 -0.73
C LEU A 15 2.33 2.46 -1.31
N TRP A 16 3.20 2.50 -2.32
CA TRP A 16 3.80 1.27 -2.86
C TRP A 16 5.14 0.99 -2.21
N PHE A 17 5.27 -0.23 -1.71
CA PHE A 17 6.51 -0.75 -1.14
C PHE A 17 6.82 -2.12 -1.70
N THR A 18 8.05 -2.55 -1.49
CA THR A 18 8.51 -3.88 -1.87
C THR A 18 8.58 -4.76 -0.62
N THR A 19 7.98 -5.95 -0.65
CA THR A 19 8.11 -6.91 0.47
C THR A 19 9.55 -7.35 0.62
N ARG A 20 10.04 -7.46 1.85
CA ARG A 20 11.41 -7.92 2.11
C ARG A 20 11.66 -9.38 1.69
N GLU A 21 10.70 -10.27 1.94
CA GLU A 21 10.87 -11.71 1.67
C GLU A 21 10.92 -12.07 0.19
N ARG A 22 10.00 -11.51 -0.61
CA ARG A 22 9.76 -11.93 -2.01
C ARG A 22 10.09 -10.87 -3.05
N GLY A 23 10.46 -9.65 -2.64
CA GLY A 23 10.61 -8.53 -3.57
C GLY A 23 9.32 -8.14 -4.30
N THR A 24 8.15 -8.59 -3.82
CA THR A 24 6.86 -8.35 -4.48
C THR A 24 6.36 -6.95 -4.14
N PRO A 25 5.86 -6.17 -5.12
CA PRO A 25 5.27 -4.87 -4.84
C PRO A 25 3.92 -5.03 -4.13
N VAL A 26 3.73 -4.30 -3.04
CA VAL A 26 2.49 -4.28 -2.26
C VAL A 26 2.01 -2.85 -2.06
N ALA A 27 0.70 -2.67 -2.13
CA ALA A 27 0.03 -1.41 -1.84
C ALA A 27 -0.39 -1.39 -0.37
N VAL A 28 0.02 -0.33 0.32
CA VAL A 28 -0.21 -0.10 1.75
C VAL A 28 -1.00 1.18 1.91
N ASP A 29 -1.94 1.21 2.85
CA ASP A 29 -2.66 2.43 3.18
C ASP A 29 -1.74 3.46 3.85
N PRO A 30 -1.89 4.75 3.53
CA PRO A 30 -1.03 5.79 4.10
C PRO A 30 -1.28 6.04 5.59
N SER A 31 -2.46 5.64 6.11
CA SER A 31 -2.78 5.74 7.53
C SER A 31 -2.31 4.47 8.25
N PRO A 32 -1.51 4.58 9.32
CA PRO A 32 -1.26 3.44 10.20
C PRO A 32 -2.55 3.05 10.91
N ASP A 33 -2.69 1.75 11.20
CA ASP A 33 -3.78 1.18 11.97
C ASP A 33 -3.16 0.32 13.08
N PRO A 34 -3.23 0.75 14.36
CA PRO A 34 -2.62 0.03 15.46
C PRO A 34 -3.40 -1.23 15.87
N ASP A 35 -4.67 -1.33 15.47
CA ASP A 35 -5.56 -2.41 15.91
C ASP A 35 -5.66 -3.52 14.85
N GLU A 36 -5.71 -3.16 13.56
CA GLU A 36 -5.85 -4.10 12.43
C GLU A 36 -4.64 -4.10 11.46
N GLY A 37 -3.63 -3.25 11.68
CA GLY A 37 -2.44 -3.18 10.85
C GLY A 37 -1.63 -4.48 10.90
N THR A 38 -1.19 -4.96 9.73
CA THR A 38 -0.35 -6.17 9.62
C THR A 38 0.97 -5.94 8.91
N VAL A 39 1.23 -4.72 8.45
CA VAL A 39 2.40 -4.38 7.64
C VAL A 39 3.29 -3.46 8.44
N MET A 40 4.51 -3.91 8.72
CA MET A 40 5.55 -3.06 9.29
C MET A 40 6.41 -2.49 8.15
N ILE A 41 6.66 -1.17 8.18
CA ILE A 41 7.55 -0.51 7.23
C ILE A 41 8.97 -0.47 7.80
N THR A 42 9.89 -1.14 7.13
CA THR A 42 11.30 -1.21 7.54
C THR A 42 12.18 -0.53 6.49
N ALA A 43 12.70 0.65 6.83
CA ALA A 43 13.64 1.34 5.96
C ALA A 43 15.02 0.68 6.04
N VAL A 44 15.44 -0.04 5.00
CA VAL A 44 16.76 -0.66 4.96
C VAL A 44 17.70 0.24 4.15
N SER A 45 18.70 0.80 4.83
CA SER A 45 19.76 1.54 4.13
C SER A 45 20.76 0.56 3.56
N GLU A 46 20.40 -0.20 2.51
CA GLU A 46 21.38 -1.09 1.90
C GLU A 46 22.51 -0.26 1.27
N PRO A 47 23.79 -0.64 1.50
CA PRO A 47 24.84 -0.20 0.61
C PRO A 47 24.56 -0.88 -0.73
N THR A 48 24.17 -0.11 -1.74
CA THR A 48 23.98 -0.59 -3.09
C THR A 48 25.32 -1.08 -3.64
N GLU A 49 25.71 -2.33 -3.35
CA GLU A 49 26.76 -3.05 -4.08
C GLU A 49 26.16 -3.52 -5.40
N THR A 50 25.84 -2.55 -6.25
CA THR A 50 25.59 -2.83 -7.66
C THR A 50 26.93 -3.21 -8.27
N HIS A 51 27.19 -4.52 -8.40
CA HIS A 51 28.15 -5.06 -9.34
C HIS A 51 27.67 -4.71 -10.77
N LEU A 52 27.91 -3.47 -11.19
CA LEU A 52 27.86 -3.04 -12.59
C LEU A 52 29.31 -2.80 -13.05
N PRO A 53 29.71 -3.30 -14.23
CA PRO A 53 31.07 -3.13 -14.71
C PRO A 53 31.37 -1.64 -14.89
N ALA A 54 32.51 -1.23 -14.34
CA ALA A 54 33.01 0.13 -14.36
C ALA A 54 33.12 0.65 -15.80
N ARG A 55 32.17 1.50 -16.23
CA ARG A 55 32.45 2.46 -17.30
C ARG A 55 31.87 3.85 -16.98
N SER A 56 32.84 4.75 -16.88
CA SER A 56 32.82 6.15 -17.30
C SER A 56 32.24 7.20 -16.35
N THR A 57 33.19 7.94 -15.77
CA THR A 57 33.30 9.40 -15.75
C THR A 57 32.25 10.22 -14.99
N GLY A 58 32.70 10.90 -13.94
CA GLY A 58 32.03 12.07 -13.36
C GLY A 58 31.65 11.88 -11.90
N GLY A 59 32.47 12.43 -11.00
CA GLY A 59 32.21 12.45 -9.56
C GLY A 59 30.92 13.20 -9.22
N ARG A 60 29.83 12.47 -9.01
CA ARG A 60 28.69 12.90 -8.18
C ARG A 60 28.69 12.05 -6.93
N ARG A 61 28.60 12.70 -5.76
CA ARG A 61 28.39 12.02 -4.47
C ARG A 61 27.20 11.05 -4.64
N ARG A 62 27.46 9.73 -4.68
CA ARG A 62 26.42 8.71 -4.80
C ARG A 62 25.52 8.85 -3.57
N ARG A 63 24.36 9.49 -3.74
CA ARG A 63 23.35 9.58 -2.68
C ARG A 63 22.95 8.15 -2.38
N LYS A 64 23.32 7.65 -1.20
CA LYS A 64 22.98 6.30 -0.72
C LYS A 64 21.46 6.14 -0.89
N GLU A 65 21.03 5.35 -1.86
CA GLU A 65 19.61 5.12 -2.11
C GLU A 65 19.10 4.27 -0.96
N LYS A 66 18.28 4.89 -0.10
CA LYS A 66 17.60 4.18 0.97
C LYS A 66 16.44 3.41 0.34
N THR A 67 16.59 2.10 0.22
CA THR A 67 15.51 1.21 -0.21
C THR A 67 14.56 0.98 0.97
N VAL A 68 13.27 1.23 0.79
CA VAL A 68 12.28 1.01 1.85
C VAL A 68 11.56 -0.30 1.56
N PHE A 69 11.69 -1.25 2.48
CA PHE A 69 11.00 -2.53 2.41
C PHE A 69 9.87 -2.58 3.42
N VAL A 70 8.97 -3.55 3.23
CA VAL A 70 7.90 -3.84 4.19
C VAL A 70 7.90 -5.31 4.55
N ASP A 71 7.59 -5.59 5.81
CA ASP A 71 7.40 -6.92 6.36
C ASP A 71 5.92 -7.11 6.68
N VAL A 72 5.30 -8.14 6.08
CA VAL A 72 3.89 -8.49 6.36
C VAL A 72 3.89 -9.48 7.52
N LEU A 73 3.54 -8.99 8.71
CA LEU A 73 3.56 -9.76 9.94
C LEU A 73 2.30 -10.62 10.06
N THR A 74 2.47 -11.85 10.58
CA THR A 74 1.38 -12.78 10.88
C THR A 74 1.67 -13.52 12.18
N GLY A 75 0.61 -13.99 12.86
CA GLY A 75 0.74 -14.79 14.09
C GLY A 75 1.52 -14.10 15.21
N ASP A 76 2.46 -14.82 15.82
CA ASP A 76 3.22 -14.35 16.99
C ASP A 76 4.04 -13.08 16.71
N ALA A 77 4.56 -12.94 15.49
CA ALA A 77 5.32 -11.74 15.09
C ALA A 77 4.44 -10.49 15.04
N LEU A 78 3.17 -10.65 14.67
CA LEU A 78 2.18 -9.56 14.72
C LEU A 78 1.86 -9.20 16.17
N THR A 79 1.63 -10.20 17.02
CA THR A 79 1.34 -9.99 18.45
C THR A 79 2.50 -9.28 19.16
N ALA A 80 3.74 -9.64 18.86
CA ALA A 80 4.93 -8.96 19.38
C ALA A 80 4.98 -7.49 18.93
N ALA A 81 4.82 -7.21 17.64
CA ALA A 81 4.83 -5.84 17.12
C ALA A 81 3.70 -4.96 17.69
N ILE A 82 2.52 -5.53 17.93
CA ILE A 82 1.43 -4.84 18.63
C ILE A 82 1.81 -4.54 20.08
N ALA A 83 2.41 -5.50 20.80
CA ALA A 83 2.88 -5.31 22.17
C ALA A 83 3.98 -4.23 22.27
N ASP A 84 4.87 -4.19 21.28
CA ASP A 84 5.94 -3.19 21.14
C ASP A 84 5.44 -1.82 20.65
N LYS A 85 4.13 -1.69 20.36
CA LYS A 85 3.49 -0.48 19.84
C LYS A 85 4.16 0.04 18.56
N GLU A 86 4.56 -0.88 17.69
CA GLU A 86 5.14 -0.53 16.41
C GLU A 86 4.10 0.11 15.47
N LYS A 87 4.57 0.88 14.50
CA LYS A 87 3.68 1.48 13.49
C LYS A 87 3.31 0.43 12.46
N LEU A 88 2.15 -0.18 12.67
CA LEU A 88 1.55 -1.13 11.75
C LEU A 88 0.63 -0.42 10.77
N PHE A 89 0.66 -0.89 9.53
CA PHE A 89 -0.13 -0.39 8.43
C PHE A 89 -0.97 -1.51 7.83
N MET A 90 -2.03 -1.16 7.11
CA MET A 90 -2.87 -2.13 6.42
C MET A 90 -2.50 -2.30 4.96
N LEU A 91 -2.66 -3.52 4.46
CA LEU A 91 -2.64 -3.79 3.03
C LEU A 91 -3.90 -3.20 2.39
N HIS A 92 -3.71 -2.37 1.37
CA HIS A 92 -4.83 -1.73 0.67
C HIS A 92 -5.82 -2.75 0.07
N SER A 93 -5.35 -3.96 -0.28
CA SER A 93 -6.23 -5.02 -0.80
C SER A 93 -7.34 -5.44 0.17
N LYS A 94 -7.12 -5.33 1.48
CA LYS A 94 -8.10 -5.68 2.52
C LYS A 94 -9.10 -4.55 2.77
N THR A 95 -8.65 -3.30 2.62
CA THR A 95 -9.42 -2.10 2.95
C THR A 95 -10.09 -1.47 1.74
N CYS A 96 -9.69 -1.89 0.52
CA CYS A 96 -10.16 -1.30 -0.72
C CYS A 96 -11.70 -1.37 -0.81
N PRO A 97 -12.40 -0.22 -0.86
CA PRO A 97 -13.86 -0.20 -0.92
C PRO A 97 -14.39 -0.81 -2.22
N ALA A 98 -13.60 -0.81 -3.29
CA ALA A 98 -13.98 -1.44 -4.56
C ALA A 98 -13.98 -2.98 -4.49
N GLY A 99 -13.35 -3.58 -3.48
CA GLY A 99 -13.38 -5.02 -3.22
C GLY A 99 -14.52 -5.46 -2.31
N LYS A 100 -15.28 -4.51 -1.71
CA LYS A 100 -16.38 -4.85 -0.80
C LYS A 100 -17.54 -5.47 -1.58
N PRO A 101 -18.16 -6.55 -1.05
CA PRO A 101 -19.33 -7.14 -1.69
C PRO A 101 -20.44 -6.08 -1.81
N PHE A 102 -21.12 -6.09 -2.95
CA PHE A 102 -22.21 -5.16 -3.22
C PHE A 102 -23.28 -5.29 -2.13
N ASN A 103 -23.58 -4.20 -1.41
CA ASN A 103 -24.67 -4.18 -0.44
C ASN A 103 -26.00 -4.24 -1.20
N PRO A 104 -26.73 -5.38 -1.20
CA PRO A 104 -27.96 -5.48 -1.95
C PRO A 104 -28.95 -4.45 -1.43
N ARG A 105 -29.69 -3.81 -2.35
CA ARG A 105 -30.69 -2.83 -1.98
C ARG A 105 -31.74 -3.50 -1.08
N PRO A 106 -32.01 -2.98 0.13
CA PRO A 106 -33.03 -3.57 1.01
C PRO A 106 -34.40 -3.52 0.34
N ALA A 107 -35.19 -4.58 0.50
CA ALA A 107 -36.48 -4.75 -0.17
C ALA A 107 -37.47 -3.60 0.09
N HIS A 108 -37.36 -2.94 1.25
CA HIS A 108 -38.21 -1.81 1.65
C HIS A 108 -37.77 -0.46 1.05
N VAL A 109 -36.58 -0.35 0.45
CA VAL A 109 -36.10 0.90 -0.14
C VAL A 109 -36.65 1.04 -1.55
N ARG A 110 -37.63 1.91 -1.75
CA ARG A 110 -38.12 2.37 -3.05
C ARG A 110 -37.60 3.77 -3.35
N LEU A 111 -36.48 3.87 -4.07
CA LEU A 111 -35.98 5.11 -4.66
C LEU A 111 -36.98 5.59 -5.72
N HIS A 112 -37.70 6.65 -5.41
CA HIS A 112 -38.50 7.41 -6.38
C HIS A 112 -37.56 8.33 -7.18
N LEU A 113 -36.77 7.74 -8.06
CA LEU A 113 -35.90 8.50 -8.96
C LEU A 113 -36.73 9.09 -10.09
N PRO A 114 -36.53 10.37 -10.45
CA PRO A 114 -37.09 10.92 -11.67
C PRO A 114 -36.59 10.12 -12.89
N PRO A 115 -37.37 10.02 -13.97
CA PRO A 115 -36.97 9.30 -15.17
C PRO A 115 -35.67 9.90 -15.73
N LYS A 116 -34.72 9.05 -16.10
CA LYS A 116 -33.49 9.51 -16.77
C LYS A 116 -33.88 10.26 -18.07
N PRO A 117 -33.31 11.45 -18.32
CA PRO A 117 -33.52 12.12 -19.60
C PRO A 117 -33.00 11.23 -20.72
N LYS A 118 -33.79 11.09 -21.79
CA LYS A 118 -33.33 10.43 -23.02
C LYS A 118 -32.22 11.30 -23.61
N GLY A 119 -30.98 10.82 -23.59
CA GLY A 119 -29.88 11.46 -24.32
C GLY A 119 -30.16 11.46 -25.84
N PRO A 120 -29.56 12.39 -26.60
CA PRO A 120 -29.68 12.39 -28.06
C PRO A 120 -29.10 11.10 -28.64
N ARG A 121 -29.80 10.55 -29.65
CA ARG A 121 -29.40 9.38 -30.43
C ARG A 121 -28.28 9.71 -31.41
#